data_AF-A0A1H6MBW4-F1
#
_entry.id   AF-A0A1H6MBW4-F1
#
_cell.length_a   1.000
_cell.length_b   1.000
_cell.length_c   1.000
_cell.angle_alpha   90.00
_cell.angle_beta   90.00
_cell.angle_gamma   90.00
#
_symmetry.space_group_name_H-M   'P 1'
#
loop_
_entity.id
_entity.type
_entity.pdbx_description
1 polymer ?
#
loop_
_entity_poly.entity_id
_entity_poly.type
_entity_poly.pdbx_seq_one_letter_code
_entity_poly.pdbx_strand_id
1 'polypeptide(L)'
;MIRLFPLLLLLSLNVGALQFLQPTDGQNTVKQKLGRSEQPPPTQILTQLNKDAKSGNVRAQLSLAKMYHHGINVAKDMKLAFYWYFQVAESGYSTAQFNLAEFYYNGIGTEKNLKQAVFWYSRAAQQDFIEVQYKLATMYHFGKEIEVDYVKARYWYTKAAKLGFVPAQLALGKLYDKGEGVAKDLTEAQHWYEAAAVQSNAEAQYYLALLFERQEKFVQALLMYQQSAEQKFTKAQLRLAKLYYQGRLSEKDDIEALKLALIVAEKGNVEAQFLAASIYHYSTQVEQDLEQARYWYDKAFKQGHTSAESLLRQVDANIADNKNTEDDYQTVEISEKPSVKLIENLLSKPLEKPIITTIPNVKEIKRSLLDNTEALDKNIKALTLSAEQGNPTAQHNLSILFSIGALVPKNDTKAFTLMQKSARQGVARSQNSLAMMYFKGIGVKANYQSAYFWAASSAKQGNQEGKKILSYISKYK
;
A
#
# COMPACT_ATOMS: atom_id res chain seq x y z
N MET A 1 -5.07 -13.41 -41.55
CA MET A 1 -3.96 -12.49 -41.25
C MET A 1 -3.76 -12.48 -39.75
N ILE A 2 -2.70 -13.13 -39.30
CA ILE A 2 -2.29 -13.35 -37.91
C ILE A 2 -1.17 -12.35 -37.60
N ARG A 3 -1.15 -11.77 -36.39
CA ARG A 3 0.06 -11.66 -35.53
C ARG A 3 -0.24 -10.92 -34.23
N LEU A 4 -0.25 -11.67 -33.13
CA LEU A 4 0.03 -11.21 -31.77
C LEU A 4 0.84 -12.32 -31.07
N PHE A 5 2.06 -11.98 -30.69
CA PHE A 5 2.99 -12.68 -29.76
C PHE A 5 3.29 -11.67 -28.64
N PRO A 6 3.56 -12.10 -27.37
CA PRO A 6 4.78 -12.83 -26.99
C PRO A 6 4.49 -14.08 -26.12
N LEU A 7 5.13 -15.22 -26.38
CA LEU A 7 6.47 -15.67 -25.95
C LEU A 7 6.57 -15.91 -24.41
N LEU A 8 6.04 -17.04 -23.96
CA LEU A 8 6.35 -17.68 -22.68
C LEU A 8 7.27 -18.87 -22.97
N LEU A 9 8.56 -18.67 -22.73
CA LEU A 9 9.61 -19.67 -22.90
C LEU A 9 9.59 -20.59 -21.67
N LEU A 10 8.69 -21.58 -21.67
CA LEU A 10 8.72 -22.68 -20.72
C LEU A 10 9.87 -23.61 -21.10
N LEU A 11 10.84 -23.71 -20.20
CA LEU A 11 11.92 -24.69 -20.20
C LEU A 11 11.35 -26.10 -20.49
N SER A 12 12.01 -26.75 -21.43
CA SER A 12 11.90 -28.15 -21.82
C SER A 12 11.71 -29.08 -20.62
N LEU A 13 10.46 -29.45 -20.33
CA LEU A 13 10.13 -30.67 -19.61
C LEU A 13 9.75 -31.72 -20.66
N ASN A 14 10.54 -32.79 -20.68
CA ASN A 14 10.35 -33.95 -21.54
C ASN A 14 8.95 -34.54 -21.28
N VAL A 15 8.11 -34.60 -22.32
CA VAL A 15 6.67 -34.93 -22.28
C VAL A 15 6.40 -36.44 -22.04
N GLY A 16 7.37 -37.18 -21.52
CA GLY A 16 7.22 -38.61 -21.21
C GLY A 16 6.69 -38.94 -19.80
N ALA A 17 6.41 -37.94 -18.95
CA ALA A 17 6.18 -38.17 -17.51
C ALA A 17 4.80 -37.75 -16.96
N LEU A 18 3.81 -37.45 -17.81
CA LEU A 18 2.51 -36.93 -17.37
C LEU A 18 1.31 -37.88 -17.56
N GLN A 19 1.55 -39.18 -17.79
CA GLN A 19 0.48 -40.19 -17.86
C GLN A 19 0.31 -41.06 -16.60
N PHE A 20 0.85 -40.69 -15.43
CA PHE A 20 0.77 -41.53 -14.22
C PHE A 20 0.13 -40.89 -12.98
N LEU A 21 -0.75 -39.89 -13.14
CA LEU A 21 -1.50 -39.32 -12.00
C LEU A 21 -3.02 -39.39 -12.20
N GLN A 22 -3.52 -40.58 -12.53
CA GLN A 22 -4.85 -41.00 -12.07
C GLN A 22 -4.69 -42.21 -11.13
N PRO A 23 -5.35 -42.21 -9.96
CA PRO A 23 -5.32 -43.34 -9.06
C PRO A 23 -6.35 -44.37 -9.53
N THR A 24 -5.89 -45.44 -10.17
CA THR A 24 -6.66 -46.67 -10.27
C THR A 24 -5.80 -47.80 -9.72
N ASP A 25 -6.31 -48.40 -8.64
CA ASP A 25 -5.84 -49.59 -7.95
C ASP A 25 -4.74 -49.41 -6.90
N GLY A 26 -5.16 -49.59 -5.65
CA GLY A 26 -4.45 -49.31 -4.41
C GLY A 26 -3.32 -50.28 -4.05
N GLN A 27 -2.42 -50.65 -4.98
CA GLN A 27 -1.25 -51.47 -4.64
C GLN A 27 0.08 -51.13 -5.33
N ASN A 28 0.27 -49.97 -5.98
CA ASN A 28 1.60 -49.62 -6.50
C ASN A 28 1.93 -48.14 -6.30
N THR A 29 2.47 -47.80 -5.13
CA THR A 29 3.10 -46.49 -4.94
C THR A 29 4.56 -46.54 -5.40
N VAL A 30 5.03 -45.44 -6.02
CA VAL A 30 6.42 -45.17 -6.45
C VAL A 30 7.47 -45.51 -5.36
N LYS A 31 7.05 -45.62 -4.09
CA LYS A 31 7.86 -46.09 -2.95
C LYS A 31 8.41 -47.51 -3.09
N GLN A 32 7.76 -48.42 -3.83
CA GLN A 32 8.26 -49.81 -3.98
C GLN A 32 9.30 -49.98 -5.10
N LYS A 33 9.33 -49.10 -6.12
CA LYS A 33 10.40 -49.11 -7.15
C LYS A 33 11.68 -48.42 -6.70
N LEU A 34 11.62 -47.59 -5.65
CA LEU A 34 12.78 -47.13 -4.86
C LEU A 34 13.08 -48.13 -3.74
N GLY A 35 13.10 -49.42 -4.07
CA GLY A 35 13.67 -50.44 -3.20
C GLY A 35 15.07 -49.99 -2.81
N ARG A 36 15.28 -49.86 -1.49
CA ARG A 36 16.51 -49.44 -0.80
C ARG A 36 17.77 -49.59 -1.67
N SER A 37 18.13 -48.55 -2.42
CA SER A 37 19.54 -48.34 -2.71
C SER A 37 20.12 -47.98 -1.35
N GLU A 38 20.88 -48.87 -0.73
CA GLU A 38 21.71 -48.51 0.41
C GLU A 38 22.50 -47.27 0.00
N GLN A 39 22.11 -46.11 0.52
CA GLN A 39 22.87 -44.89 0.31
C GLN A 39 24.26 -45.20 0.87
N PRO A 40 25.33 -45.06 0.08
CA PRO A 40 26.66 -45.38 0.57
C PRO A 40 26.91 -44.59 1.87
N PRO A 41 27.66 -45.14 2.84
CA PRO A 41 27.93 -44.43 4.08
C PRO A 41 28.46 -43.01 3.79
N PRO A 42 28.15 -42.01 4.63
CA PRO A 42 28.49 -40.61 4.37
C PRO A 42 29.95 -40.35 3.96
N THR A 43 30.87 -41.16 4.48
CA THR A 43 32.30 -41.15 4.13
C THR A 43 32.57 -41.58 2.68
N GLN A 44 31.88 -42.59 2.16
CA GLN A 44 31.98 -43.01 0.76
C GLN A 44 31.36 -41.98 -0.18
N ILE A 45 30.20 -41.39 0.18
CA ILE A 45 29.57 -40.31 -0.59
C ILE A 45 30.51 -39.11 -0.68
N LEU A 46 31.12 -38.68 0.44
CA LEU A 46 32.06 -37.57 0.46
C LEU A 46 33.32 -37.86 -0.38
N THR A 47 33.82 -39.10 -0.34
CA THR A 47 34.98 -39.51 -1.13
C THR A 47 34.69 -39.43 -2.63
N GLN A 48 33.52 -39.94 -3.06
CA GLN A 48 33.08 -39.89 -4.44
C GLN A 48 32.82 -38.44 -4.90
N LEU A 49 32.14 -37.63 -4.08
CA LEU A 49 31.92 -36.21 -4.36
C LEU A 49 33.24 -35.45 -4.51
N ASN A 50 34.24 -35.71 -3.66
CA ASN A 50 35.57 -35.11 -3.79
C ASN A 50 36.27 -35.52 -5.08
N LYS A 51 36.15 -36.79 -5.50
CA LYS A 51 36.71 -37.28 -6.76
C LYS A 51 36.06 -36.57 -7.95
N ASP A 52 34.73 -36.50 -7.97
CA ASP A 52 33.96 -35.88 -9.05
C ASP A 52 34.17 -34.36 -9.09
N ALA A 53 34.25 -33.71 -7.94
CA ALA A 53 34.53 -32.28 -7.88
C ALA A 53 35.93 -31.94 -8.41
N LYS A 54 36.93 -32.79 -8.14
CA LYS A 54 38.29 -32.67 -8.67
C LYS A 54 38.38 -32.93 -10.18
N SER A 55 37.47 -33.73 -10.74
CA SER A 55 37.37 -33.92 -12.20
C SER A 55 36.57 -32.82 -12.92
N GLY A 56 36.17 -31.76 -12.20
CA GLY A 56 35.44 -30.63 -12.77
C GLY A 56 33.93 -30.78 -12.78
N ASN A 57 33.35 -31.78 -12.11
CA ASN A 57 31.90 -31.93 -12.02
C ASN A 57 31.30 -30.80 -11.18
N VAL A 58 30.68 -29.83 -11.86
CA VAL A 58 30.11 -28.64 -11.22
C VAL A 58 29.03 -28.96 -10.18
N ARG A 59 28.23 -30.01 -10.38
CA ARG A 59 27.21 -30.43 -9.40
C ARG A 59 27.84 -30.98 -8.13
N ALA A 60 28.94 -31.74 -8.26
CA ALA A 60 29.69 -32.23 -7.12
C ALA A 60 30.37 -31.07 -6.36
N GLN A 61 30.98 -30.13 -7.09
CA GLN A 61 31.58 -28.92 -6.50
C GLN A 61 30.53 -28.08 -5.75
N LEU A 62 29.36 -27.83 -6.35
CA LEU A 62 28.29 -27.08 -5.69
C LEU A 62 27.75 -27.82 -4.45
N SER A 63 27.66 -29.15 -4.51
CA SER A 63 27.27 -29.97 -3.36
C SER A 63 28.29 -29.85 -2.23
N LEU A 64 29.59 -29.98 -2.52
CA LEU A 64 30.65 -29.79 -1.53
C LEU A 64 30.63 -28.37 -0.95
N ALA A 65 30.45 -27.33 -1.77
CA ALA A 65 30.34 -25.96 -1.30
C ALA A 65 29.22 -25.81 -0.25
N LYS A 66 28.02 -26.34 -0.54
CA LYS A 66 26.88 -26.33 0.39
C LYS A 66 27.13 -27.17 1.64
N MET A 67 27.72 -28.35 1.49
CA MET A 67 28.04 -29.24 2.60
C MET A 67 28.99 -28.56 3.59
N TYR A 68 30.10 -28.00 3.12
CA TYR A 68 31.04 -27.27 3.98
C TYR A 68 30.46 -25.96 4.53
N HIS A 69 29.63 -25.26 3.76
CA HIS A 69 28.98 -24.01 4.22
C HIS A 69 28.02 -24.25 5.39
N HIS A 70 27.22 -25.31 5.31
CA HIS A 70 26.16 -25.60 6.28
C HIS A 70 26.52 -26.70 7.29
N GLY A 71 27.68 -27.36 7.15
CA GLY A 71 28.07 -28.49 7.99
C GLY A 71 27.23 -29.75 7.76
N ILE A 72 26.77 -29.97 6.53
CA ILE A 72 25.91 -31.12 6.19
C ILE A 72 26.81 -32.33 5.95
N ASN A 73 26.78 -33.32 6.85
CA ASN A 73 27.58 -34.56 6.80
C ASN A 73 29.11 -34.36 6.84
N VAL A 74 29.58 -33.13 7.04
CA VAL A 74 30.98 -32.74 7.21
C VAL A 74 31.07 -31.64 8.26
N ALA A 75 32.25 -31.47 8.88
CA ALA A 75 32.49 -30.30 9.70
C ALA A 75 32.36 -29.03 8.84
N LYS A 76 31.72 -28.00 9.40
CA LYS A 76 31.58 -26.71 8.73
C LYS A 76 32.95 -26.10 8.48
N ASP A 77 33.22 -25.72 7.24
CA ASP A 77 34.49 -25.11 6.83
C ASP A 77 34.21 -24.02 5.79
N MET A 78 34.28 -22.76 6.22
CA MET A 78 33.98 -21.64 5.35
C MET A 78 35.05 -21.42 4.28
N LYS A 79 36.31 -21.82 4.52
CA LYS A 79 37.38 -21.67 3.51
C LYS A 79 37.22 -22.69 2.39
N LEU A 80 36.87 -23.93 2.72
CA LEU A 80 36.54 -24.96 1.71
C LEU A 80 35.24 -24.64 0.98
N ALA A 81 34.22 -24.12 1.69
CA ALA A 81 33.00 -23.64 1.04
C ALA A 81 33.29 -22.51 0.05
N PHE A 82 34.10 -21.52 0.46
CA PHE A 82 34.55 -20.43 -0.41
C PHE A 82 35.25 -20.96 -1.65
N TYR A 83 36.23 -21.86 -1.47
CA TYR A 83 36.98 -22.47 -2.57
C TYR A 83 36.06 -23.13 -3.60
N TRP A 84 35.11 -23.98 -3.15
CA TRP A 84 34.21 -24.66 -4.07
C TRP A 84 33.19 -23.72 -4.71
N TYR A 85 32.65 -22.74 -3.98
CA TYR A 85 31.81 -21.70 -4.60
C TYR A 85 32.58 -20.91 -5.66
N PHE A 86 33.86 -20.61 -5.43
CA PHE A 86 34.71 -19.93 -6.41
C PHE A 86 34.83 -20.72 -7.72
N GLN A 87 35.14 -22.03 -7.65
CA GLN A 87 35.24 -22.89 -8.84
C GLN A 87 33.93 -22.91 -9.66
N VAL A 88 32.78 -23.02 -8.96
CA VAL A 88 31.46 -23.07 -9.60
C VAL A 88 31.05 -21.70 -10.15
N ALA A 89 31.39 -20.62 -9.47
CA ALA A 89 31.10 -19.24 -9.88
C ALA A 89 31.85 -18.85 -11.16
N GLU A 90 33.12 -19.27 -11.28
CA GLU A 90 33.94 -19.11 -12.50
C GLU A 90 33.35 -19.90 -13.68
N SER A 91 32.68 -21.01 -13.41
CA SER A 91 31.93 -21.78 -14.42
C SER A 91 30.60 -21.14 -14.84
N GLY A 92 30.29 -19.93 -14.35
CA GLY A 92 29.14 -19.13 -14.80
C GLY A 92 27.84 -19.32 -14.02
N TYR A 93 27.80 -20.17 -12.99
CA TYR A 93 26.56 -20.48 -12.28
C TYR A 93 26.13 -19.35 -11.35
N SER A 94 25.00 -18.70 -11.66
CA SER A 94 24.47 -17.53 -10.94
C SER A 94 24.33 -17.73 -9.42
N THR A 95 23.86 -18.89 -8.95
CA THR A 95 23.72 -19.19 -7.51
C THR A 95 25.08 -19.22 -6.80
N ALA A 96 26.12 -19.77 -7.44
CA ALA A 96 27.45 -19.79 -6.85
C ALA A 96 28.11 -18.41 -6.91
N GLN A 97 27.90 -17.64 -7.99
CA GLN A 97 28.34 -16.25 -8.07
C GLN A 97 27.70 -15.39 -6.98
N PHE A 98 26.39 -15.56 -6.73
CA PHE A 98 25.70 -14.90 -5.63
C PHE A 98 26.31 -15.29 -4.27
N ASN A 99 26.47 -16.58 -3.98
CA ASN A 99 27.04 -17.03 -2.71
C ASN A 99 28.48 -16.56 -2.52
N LEU A 100 29.30 -16.58 -3.57
CA LEU A 100 30.66 -16.06 -3.52
C LEU A 100 30.68 -14.55 -3.24
N ALA A 101 29.74 -13.80 -3.83
CA ALA A 101 29.56 -12.38 -3.53
C ALA A 101 29.16 -12.15 -2.06
N GLU A 102 28.31 -13.00 -1.47
CA GLU A 102 27.97 -12.96 -0.04
C GLU A 102 29.19 -13.25 0.85
N PHE A 103 30.04 -14.20 0.45
CA PHE A 103 31.27 -14.51 1.19
C PHE A 103 32.22 -13.32 1.22
N TYR A 104 32.47 -12.67 0.07
CA TYR A 104 33.26 -11.45 0.01
C TYR A 104 32.60 -10.27 0.72
N TYR A 105 31.28 -10.14 0.65
CA TYR A 105 30.54 -9.04 1.29
C TYR A 105 30.65 -9.10 2.82
N ASN A 106 30.58 -10.30 3.38
CA ASN A 106 30.59 -10.53 4.83
C ASN A 106 31.97 -10.90 5.40
N GLY A 107 32.98 -11.14 4.55
CA GLY A 107 34.28 -11.66 4.99
C GLY A 107 34.20 -13.08 5.56
N ILE A 108 33.34 -13.92 4.97
CA ILE A 108 33.15 -15.31 5.39
C ILE A 108 34.09 -16.20 4.58
N GLY A 109 34.95 -16.98 5.24
CA GLY A 109 35.87 -17.90 4.55
C GLY A 109 36.98 -17.22 3.73
N THR A 110 36.97 -15.88 3.68
CA THR A 110 37.92 -15.01 2.99
C THR A 110 37.91 -13.63 3.67
N GLU A 111 38.81 -12.73 3.30
CA GLU A 111 38.76 -11.34 3.77
C GLU A 111 37.58 -10.59 3.13
N LYS A 112 36.97 -9.67 3.90
CA LYS A 112 35.89 -8.82 3.39
C LYS A 112 36.41 -7.97 2.24
N ASN A 113 35.78 -8.05 1.08
CA ASN A 113 36.15 -7.29 -0.12
C ASN A 113 34.94 -6.92 -0.95
N LEU A 114 34.48 -5.67 -0.82
CA LEU A 114 33.27 -5.22 -1.51
C LEU A 114 33.44 -5.03 -3.01
N LYS A 115 34.64 -4.74 -3.51
CA LYS A 115 34.88 -4.67 -4.95
C LYS A 115 34.66 -6.04 -5.59
N GLN A 116 35.16 -7.10 -4.95
CA GLN A 116 34.90 -8.48 -5.36
C GLN A 116 33.43 -8.87 -5.20
N ALA A 117 32.80 -8.47 -4.09
CA ALA A 117 31.36 -8.71 -3.91
C ALA A 117 30.52 -8.07 -5.04
N VAL A 118 30.76 -6.80 -5.36
CA VAL A 118 30.08 -6.08 -6.46
C VAL A 118 30.34 -6.75 -7.81
N PHE A 119 31.57 -7.18 -8.08
CA PHE A 119 31.92 -7.90 -9.30
C PHE A 119 31.08 -9.18 -9.45
N TRP A 120 31.03 -10.01 -8.41
CA TRP A 120 30.29 -11.27 -8.43
C TRP A 120 28.77 -11.08 -8.41
N TYR A 121 28.24 -10.11 -7.66
CA TYR A 121 26.83 -9.73 -7.76
C TYR A 121 26.48 -9.25 -9.17
N SER A 122 27.35 -8.47 -9.82
CA SER A 122 27.10 -7.99 -11.19
C SER A 122 27.00 -9.15 -12.18
N ARG A 123 27.88 -10.15 -12.09
CA ARG A 123 27.80 -11.37 -12.92
C ARG A 123 26.51 -12.16 -12.67
N ALA A 124 26.12 -12.34 -11.40
CA ALA A 124 24.87 -13.03 -11.07
C ALA A 124 23.63 -12.25 -11.54
N ALA A 125 23.62 -10.92 -11.36
CA ALA A 125 22.53 -10.03 -11.75
C ALA A 125 22.30 -9.98 -13.26
N GLN A 126 23.34 -10.19 -14.08
CA GLN A 126 23.22 -10.27 -15.55
C GLN A 126 22.42 -11.49 -16.02
N GLN A 127 22.26 -12.51 -15.17
CA GLN A 127 21.52 -13.74 -15.47
C GLN A 127 20.08 -13.70 -14.95
N ASP A 128 19.48 -12.49 -14.92
CA ASP A 128 18.11 -12.23 -14.47
C ASP A 128 17.77 -12.73 -13.06
N PHE A 129 18.77 -12.82 -12.18
CA PHE A 129 18.55 -13.05 -10.75
C PHE A 129 18.05 -11.76 -10.09
N ILE A 130 16.71 -11.63 -10.06
CA ILE A 130 15.96 -10.43 -9.65
C ILE A 130 16.39 -9.88 -8.29
N GLU A 131 16.54 -10.73 -7.28
CA GLU A 131 16.92 -10.34 -5.92
C GLU A 131 18.34 -9.75 -5.90
N VAL A 132 19.24 -10.28 -6.73
CA VAL A 132 20.61 -9.78 -6.86
C VAL A 132 20.65 -8.47 -7.62
N GLN A 133 19.82 -8.30 -8.66
CA GLN A 133 19.66 -7.02 -9.34
C GLN A 133 19.20 -5.94 -8.34
N TYR A 134 18.17 -6.21 -7.53
CA TYR A 134 17.72 -5.28 -6.50
C TYR A 134 18.80 -4.99 -5.44
N LYS A 135 19.51 -6.02 -4.97
CA LYS A 135 20.60 -5.86 -3.99
C LYS A 135 21.73 -4.99 -4.54
N LEU A 136 22.13 -5.23 -5.79
CA LEU A 136 23.18 -4.44 -6.42
C LEU A 136 22.73 -2.98 -6.63
N ALA A 137 21.45 -2.77 -6.96
CA ALA A 137 20.87 -1.44 -7.05
C ALA A 137 20.91 -0.69 -5.71
N THR A 138 20.54 -1.34 -4.60
CA THR A 138 20.59 -0.71 -3.26
C THR A 138 22.02 -0.42 -2.82
N MET A 139 22.98 -1.28 -3.15
CA MET A 139 24.40 -1.02 -2.88
C MET A 139 24.88 0.27 -3.57
N TYR A 140 24.56 0.44 -4.85
CA TYR A 140 24.91 1.67 -5.58
C TYR A 140 24.10 2.90 -5.14
N HIS A 141 22.85 2.72 -4.69
CA HIS A 141 22.02 3.82 -4.22
C HIS A 141 22.55 4.42 -2.90
N PHE A 142 22.86 3.58 -1.92
CA PHE A 142 23.24 4.05 -0.57
C PHE A 142 24.74 4.17 -0.34
N GLY A 143 25.56 3.54 -1.18
CA GLY A 143 27.01 3.70 -1.17
C GLY A 143 27.68 3.39 0.17
N LYS A 144 27.19 2.40 0.93
CA LYS A 144 27.59 2.21 2.34
C LYS A 144 29.10 2.04 2.54
N GLU A 145 29.81 1.51 1.53
CA GLU A 145 31.27 1.34 1.50
C GLU A 145 31.80 1.23 0.04
N ILE A 146 30.95 1.59 -0.93
CA ILE A 146 31.28 1.78 -2.35
C ILE A 146 30.76 3.16 -2.75
N GLU A 147 31.30 3.76 -3.80
CA GLU A 147 30.80 5.07 -4.26
C GLU A 147 29.32 5.00 -4.65
N VAL A 148 28.55 6.02 -4.27
CA VAL A 148 27.17 6.19 -4.70
C VAL A 148 27.15 6.38 -6.22
N ASP A 149 26.35 5.58 -6.91
CA ASP A 149 26.19 5.64 -8.36
C ASP A 149 24.72 5.47 -8.73
N TYR A 150 23.99 6.58 -8.78
CA TYR A 150 22.56 6.57 -9.09
C TYR A 150 22.26 6.06 -10.50
N VAL A 151 23.20 6.19 -11.44
CA VAL A 151 23.03 5.68 -12.81
C VAL A 151 23.00 4.15 -12.79
N LYS A 152 23.96 3.51 -12.12
CA LYS A 152 23.98 2.06 -11.93
C LYS A 152 22.84 1.58 -11.04
N ALA A 153 22.50 2.31 -9.98
CA ALA A 153 21.37 1.98 -9.12
C ALA A 153 20.07 1.91 -9.93
N ARG A 154 19.77 2.97 -10.70
CA ARG A 154 18.59 3.02 -11.57
C ARG A 154 18.62 1.91 -12.62
N TYR A 155 19.77 1.65 -13.24
CA TYR A 155 19.90 0.56 -14.22
C TYR A 155 19.45 -0.79 -13.64
N TRP A 156 19.98 -1.15 -12.47
CA TRP A 156 19.67 -2.42 -11.83
C TRP A 156 18.26 -2.47 -11.24
N TYR A 157 17.77 -1.38 -10.66
CA TYR A 157 16.36 -1.28 -10.27
C TYR A 157 15.44 -1.47 -11.48
N THR A 158 15.74 -0.83 -12.61
CA THR A 158 14.91 -0.93 -13.84
C THR A 158 14.88 -2.36 -14.36
N LYS A 159 16.01 -3.08 -14.34
CA LYS A 159 16.06 -4.50 -14.72
C LYS A 159 15.14 -5.35 -13.84
N ALA A 160 15.25 -5.22 -12.51
CA ALA A 160 14.41 -5.98 -11.57
C ALA A 160 12.92 -5.58 -11.67
N ALA A 161 12.63 -4.29 -11.82
CA ALA A 161 11.28 -3.75 -11.90
C ALA A 161 10.52 -4.20 -13.15
N LYS A 162 11.22 -4.31 -14.30
CA LYS A 162 10.66 -4.84 -15.56
C LYS A 162 10.30 -6.32 -15.46
N LEU A 163 10.94 -7.07 -14.56
CA LEU A 163 10.60 -8.46 -14.23
C LEU A 163 9.49 -8.56 -13.17
N GLY A 164 8.84 -7.44 -12.82
CA GLY A 164 7.72 -7.41 -11.88
C GLY A 164 8.12 -7.22 -10.41
N PHE A 165 9.40 -7.05 -10.09
CA PHE A 165 9.84 -7.00 -8.70
C PHE A 165 9.37 -5.73 -7.98
N VAL A 166 8.34 -5.88 -7.14
CA VAL A 166 7.67 -4.80 -6.42
C VAL A 166 8.62 -3.88 -5.65
N PRO A 167 9.63 -4.37 -4.88
CA PRO A 167 10.56 -3.48 -4.20
C PRO A 167 11.36 -2.58 -5.15
N ALA A 168 11.73 -3.07 -6.33
CA ALA A 168 12.45 -2.29 -7.34
C ALA A 168 11.54 -1.25 -8.02
N GLN A 169 10.29 -1.63 -8.33
CA GLN A 169 9.28 -0.69 -8.85
C GLN A 169 9.05 0.45 -7.86
N LEU A 170 8.85 0.12 -6.57
CA LEU A 170 8.68 1.13 -5.52
C LEU A 170 9.92 2.03 -5.38
N ALA A 171 11.12 1.46 -5.48
CA ALA A 171 12.37 2.23 -5.42
C ALA A 171 12.48 3.21 -6.60
N LEU A 172 12.15 2.80 -7.83
CA LEU A 172 12.11 3.69 -8.99
C LEU A 172 11.07 4.80 -8.84
N GLY A 173 9.86 4.45 -8.35
CA GLY A 173 8.82 5.43 -8.07
C GLY A 173 9.32 6.54 -7.14
N LYS A 174 9.95 6.16 -6.02
CA LYS A 174 10.55 7.10 -5.05
C LYS A 174 11.68 7.93 -5.65
N LEU A 175 12.54 7.28 -6.42
CA LEU A 175 13.71 7.89 -7.06
C LEU A 175 13.28 9.03 -8.00
N TYR A 176 12.30 8.77 -8.88
CA TYR A 176 11.77 9.79 -9.79
C TYR A 176 10.90 10.85 -9.10
N ASP A 177 10.13 10.47 -8.07
CA ASP A 177 9.28 11.41 -7.32
C ASP A 177 10.11 12.48 -6.59
N LYS A 178 11.24 12.08 -6.03
CA LYS A 178 12.16 12.97 -5.30
C LYS A 178 13.22 13.62 -6.18
N GLY A 179 13.53 13.04 -7.34
CA GLY A 179 14.68 13.44 -8.15
C GLY A 179 16.02 13.04 -7.54
N GLU A 180 16.08 11.88 -6.86
CA GLU A 180 17.32 11.37 -6.24
C GLU A 180 18.22 10.76 -7.33
N GLY A 181 19.24 11.50 -7.77
CA GLY A 181 20.19 11.03 -8.79
C GLY A 181 19.64 11.00 -10.22
N VAL A 182 18.45 11.55 -10.43
CA VAL A 182 17.82 11.79 -11.74
C VAL A 182 17.01 13.08 -11.68
N ALA A 183 16.70 13.65 -12.84
CA ALA A 183 15.68 14.69 -12.91
C ALA A 183 14.35 14.16 -12.36
N LYS A 184 13.72 14.94 -11.49
CA LYS A 184 12.40 14.63 -10.97
C LYS A 184 11.40 14.45 -12.12
N ASP A 185 10.70 13.33 -12.14
CA ASP A 185 9.73 12.98 -13.18
C ASP A 185 8.49 12.33 -12.54
N LEU A 186 7.40 13.09 -12.45
CA LEU A 186 6.17 12.60 -11.82
C LEU A 186 5.43 11.58 -12.69
N THR A 187 5.67 11.55 -14.00
CA THR A 187 5.07 10.59 -14.92
C THR A 187 5.71 9.22 -14.73
N GLU A 188 7.05 9.17 -14.70
CA GLU A 188 7.78 7.95 -14.38
C GLU A 188 7.51 7.48 -12.95
N ALA A 189 7.45 8.40 -11.98
CA ALA A 189 7.08 8.06 -10.62
C ALA A 189 5.70 7.39 -10.56
N GLN A 190 4.70 7.98 -11.24
CA GLN A 190 3.35 7.41 -11.32
C GLN A 190 3.37 6.01 -11.93
N HIS A 191 4.04 5.84 -13.07
CA HIS A 191 4.11 4.55 -13.77
C HIS A 191 4.62 3.43 -12.86
N TRP A 192 5.71 3.67 -12.15
CA TRP A 192 6.30 2.66 -11.26
C TRP A 192 5.49 2.44 -9.98
N TYR A 193 4.88 3.48 -9.42
CA TYR A 193 3.95 3.31 -8.30
C TYR A 193 2.69 2.53 -8.71
N GLU A 194 2.13 2.77 -9.89
CA GLU A 194 0.98 2.01 -10.44
C GLU A 194 1.34 0.54 -10.64
N ALA A 195 2.51 0.24 -11.22
CA ALA A 195 3.00 -1.13 -11.42
C ALA A 195 3.13 -1.92 -10.10
N ALA A 196 3.57 -1.26 -9.03
CA ALA A 196 3.65 -1.87 -7.71
C ALA A 196 2.29 -1.93 -6.99
N ALA A 197 1.44 -0.91 -7.17
CA ALA A 197 0.13 -0.82 -6.52
C ALA A 197 -0.88 -1.86 -7.07
N VAL A 198 -0.83 -2.18 -8.36
CA VAL A 198 -1.63 -3.26 -8.98
C VAL A 198 -1.30 -4.63 -8.40
N GLN A 199 -0.09 -4.82 -7.89
CA GLN A 199 0.33 -6.03 -7.18
C GLN A 199 -0.03 -5.97 -5.68
N SER A 200 -1.00 -5.13 -5.31
CA SER A 200 -1.48 -4.90 -3.95
C SER A 200 -0.41 -4.41 -2.98
N ASN A 201 0.68 -3.77 -3.43
CA ASN A 201 1.66 -3.22 -2.50
C ASN A 201 1.11 -1.99 -1.77
N ALA A 202 0.88 -2.11 -0.45
CA ALA A 202 0.29 -1.04 0.35
C ALA A 202 1.13 0.24 0.37
N GLU A 203 2.47 0.13 0.41
CA GLU A 203 3.34 1.30 0.40
C GLU A 203 3.29 2.04 -0.94
N ALA A 204 3.26 1.31 -2.07
CA ALA A 204 3.10 1.89 -3.40
C ALA A 204 1.73 2.57 -3.56
N GLN A 205 0.65 1.95 -3.11
CA GLN A 205 -0.68 2.57 -3.07
C GLN A 205 -0.65 3.89 -2.28
N TYR A 206 0.04 3.94 -1.15
CA TYR A 206 0.19 5.19 -0.38
C TYR A 206 0.92 6.30 -1.14
N TYR A 207 2.04 6.00 -1.81
CA TYR A 207 2.76 7.03 -2.57
C TYR A 207 2.02 7.42 -3.85
N LEU A 208 1.32 6.49 -4.49
CA LEU A 208 0.43 6.79 -5.60
C LEU A 208 -0.70 7.72 -5.14
N ALA A 209 -1.26 7.49 -3.95
CA ALA A 209 -2.25 8.38 -3.35
C ALA A 209 -1.70 9.80 -3.11
N LEU A 210 -0.49 9.92 -2.57
CA LEU A 210 0.19 11.22 -2.39
C LEU A 210 0.42 11.93 -3.73
N LEU A 211 0.77 11.19 -4.78
CA LEU A 211 0.94 11.73 -6.11
C LEU A 211 -0.40 12.25 -6.67
N PHE A 212 -1.45 11.44 -6.59
CA PHE A 212 -2.79 11.84 -7.00
C PHE A 212 -3.32 13.02 -6.19
N GLU A 213 -3.05 13.09 -4.90
CA GLU A 213 -3.41 14.23 -4.07
C GLU A 213 -2.73 15.52 -4.56
N ARG A 214 -1.43 15.47 -4.89
CA ARG A 214 -0.67 16.61 -5.46
C ARG A 214 -1.18 17.02 -6.85
N GLN A 215 -1.70 16.07 -7.62
CA GLN A 215 -2.30 16.29 -8.93
C GLN A 215 -3.80 16.66 -8.85
N GLU A 216 -4.35 16.84 -7.65
CA GLU A 216 -5.77 17.13 -7.42
C GLU A 216 -6.74 16.04 -7.95
N LYS A 217 -6.25 14.80 -8.10
CA LYS A 217 -7.02 13.60 -8.47
C LYS A 217 -7.63 12.96 -7.21
N PHE A 218 -8.57 13.67 -6.60
CA PHE A 218 -9.06 13.39 -5.25
C PHE A 218 -9.72 12.01 -5.07
N VAL A 219 -10.52 11.57 -6.04
CA VAL A 219 -11.18 10.24 -5.98
C VAL A 219 -10.13 9.13 -6.01
N GLN A 220 -9.16 9.24 -6.91
CA GLN A 220 -8.08 8.25 -7.01
C GLN A 220 -7.18 8.27 -5.77
N ALA A 221 -6.86 9.46 -5.25
CA ALA A 221 -6.09 9.59 -4.02
C ALA A 221 -6.79 8.90 -2.83
N LEU A 222 -8.08 9.17 -2.63
CA LEU A 222 -8.86 8.56 -1.55
C LEU A 222 -8.92 7.03 -1.69
N LEU A 223 -9.17 6.52 -2.90
CA LEU A 223 -9.20 5.08 -3.17
C LEU A 223 -7.87 4.40 -2.80
N MET A 224 -6.75 4.98 -3.26
CA MET A 224 -5.42 4.43 -3.00
C MET A 224 -5.04 4.52 -1.51
N TYR A 225 -5.38 5.63 -0.82
CA TYR A 225 -5.19 5.72 0.63
C TYR A 225 -5.98 4.66 1.39
N GLN A 226 -7.23 4.43 0.99
CA GLN A 226 -8.09 3.43 1.61
C GLN A 226 -7.56 2.02 1.41
N GLN A 227 -7.18 1.64 0.18
CA GLN A 227 -6.59 0.32 -0.11
C GLN A 227 -5.31 0.07 0.69
N SER A 228 -4.44 1.09 0.79
CA SER A 228 -3.23 1.02 1.59
C SER A 228 -3.53 0.89 3.09
N ALA A 229 -4.51 1.64 3.59
CA ALA A 229 -4.92 1.63 5.00
C ALA A 229 -5.60 0.31 5.41
N GLU A 230 -6.38 -0.32 4.52
CA GLU A 230 -6.99 -1.65 4.72
C GLU A 230 -5.93 -2.74 4.91
N GLN A 231 -4.80 -2.59 4.22
CA GLN A 231 -3.61 -3.42 4.40
C GLN A 231 -2.78 -3.04 5.64
N LYS A 232 -3.33 -2.21 6.53
CA LYS A 232 -2.72 -1.78 7.80
C LYS A 232 -1.44 -0.95 7.62
N PHE A 233 -1.22 -0.36 6.44
CA PHE A 233 -0.07 0.53 6.22
C PHE A 233 -0.25 1.83 7.00
N THR A 234 0.58 2.01 8.01
CA THR A 234 0.34 2.98 9.09
C THR A 234 0.39 4.43 8.62
N LYS A 235 1.24 4.75 7.63
CA LYS A 235 1.27 6.10 7.03
C LYS A 235 -0.01 6.42 6.28
N ALA A 236 -0.63 5.43 5.62
CA ALA A 236 -1.91 5.63 4.95
C ALA A 236 -3.06 5.75 5.94
N GLN A 237 -3.10 4.92 6.98
CA GLN A 237 -4.10 5.03 8.06
C GLN A 237 -4.09 6.43 8.69
N LEU A 238 -2.90 6.94 9.05
CA LEU A 238 -2.75 8.29 9.61
C LEU A 238 -3.13 9.39 8.60
N ARG A 239 -2.70 9.28 7.35
CA ARG A 239 -3.05 10.27 6.33
C ARG A 239 -4.56 10.31 6.10
N LEU A 240 -5.20 9.15 6.01
CA LEU A 240 -6.64 9.01 5.83
C LEU A 240 -7.41 9.55 7.04
N ALA A 241 -6.95 9.29 8.28
CA ALA A 241 -7.51 9.89 9.48
C ALA A 241 -7.51 11.43 9.44
N LYS A 242 -6.36 12.02 9.06
CA LYS A 242 -6.23 13.49 8.91
C LYS A 242 -7.19 14.03 7.84
N LEU A 243 -7.34 13.31 6.72
CA LEU A 243 -8.23 13.70 5.62
C LEU A 243 -9.70 13.69 6.05
N TYR A 244 -10.15 12.64 6.75
CA TYR A 244 -11.51 12.56 7.29
C TYR A 244 -11.79 13.65 8.32
N TYR A 245 -10.87 13.88 9.27
CA TYR A 245 -11.05 14.93 10.29
C TYR A 245 -11.14 16.34 9.66
N GLN A 246 -10.41 16.58 8.57
CA GLN A 246 -10.42 17.85 7.85
C GLN A 246 -11.60 18.00 6.88
N GLY A 247 -12.35 16.93 6.60
CA GLY A 247 -13.30 16.91 5.48
C GLY A 247 -12.62 17.21 4.14
N ARG A 248 -11.39 16.73 3.96
CA ARG A 248 -10.59 16.92 2.74
C ARG A 248 -10.60 15.61 1.94
N LEU A 249 -10.94 15.68 0.66
CA LEU A 249 -11.15 14.53 -0.26
C LEU A 249 -12.42 13.70 0.00
N SER A 250 -13.07 13.87 1.15
CA SER A 250 -14.37 13.28 1.51
C SER A 250 -15.14 14.23 2.44
N GLU A 251 -16.38 13.90 2.78
CA GLU A 251 -17.07 14.55 3.89
C GLU A 251 -16.29 14.36 5.21
N LYS A 252 -16.47 15.30 6.13
CA LYS A 252 -15.86 15.24 7.46
C LYS A 252 -16.49 14.08 8.23
N ASP A 253 -15.65 13.16 8.69
CA ASP A 253 -16.04 11.96 9.43
C ASP A 253 -15.09 11.79 10.61
N ASP A 254 -15.39 12.46 11.71
CA ASP A 254 -14.53 12.46 12.90
C ASP A 254 -14.54 11.08 13.58
N ILE A 255 -15.60 10.30 13.40
CA ILE A 255 -15.73 8.94 13.94
C ILE A 255 -14.71 8.02 13.24
N GLU A 256 -14.70 8.02 11.91
CA GLU A 256 -13.75 7.21 11.14
C GLU A 256 -12.32 7.74 11.26
N ALA A 257 -12.15 9.07 11.36
CA ALA A 257 -10.87 9.68 11.68
C ALA A 257 -10.33 9.19 13.05
N LEU A 258 -11.19 9.15 14.08
CA LEU A 258 -10.81 8.72 15.41
C LEU A 258 -10.41 7.24 15.43
N LYS A 259 -11.20 6.36 14.79
CA LYS A 259 -10.86 4.93 14.69
C LYS A 259 -9.47 4.71 14.09
N LEU A 260 -9.20 5.33 12.94
CA LEU A 260 -7.91 5.21 12.26
C LEU A 260 -6.78 5.84 13.08
N ALA A 261 -7.02 6.99 13.71
CA ALA A 261 -6.05 7.64 14.58
C ALA A 261 -5.70 6.75 15.78
N LEU A 262 -6.68 6.15 16.47
CA LEU A 262 -6.44 5.27 17.62
C LEU A 262 -5.61 4.04 17.23
N ILE A 263 -5.92 3.37 16.11
CA ILE A 263 -5.15 2.21 15.61
C ILE A 263 -3.67 2.56 15.42
N VAL A 264 -3.37 3.79 14.98
CA VAL A 264 -2.00 4.24 14.74
C VAL A 264 -1.36 4.81 16.02
N ALA A 265 -2.14 5.44 16.89
CA ALA A 265 -1.72 5.98 18.18
C ALA A 265 -1.26 4.89 19.15
N GLU A 266 -1.96 3.75 19.17
CA GLU A 266 -1.60 2.56 19.95
C GLU A 266 -0.25 1.96 19.54
N LYS A 267 0.16 2.14 18.28
CA LYS A 267 1.50 1.75 17.80
C LYS A 267 2.59 2.75 18.19
N GLY A 268 2.26 3.74 19.03
CA GLY A 268 3.19 4.76 19.53
C GLY A 268 3.36 5.97 18.62
N ASN A 269 2.60 6.10 17.52
CA ASN A 269 2.78 7.21 16.59
C ASN A 269 2.32 8.55 17.20
N VAL A 270 3.26 9.45 17.45
CA VAL A 270 3.04 10.74 18.11
C VAL A 270 1.97 11.63 17.43
N GLU A 271 1.97 11.68 16.10
CA GLU A 271 1.01 12.46 15.32
C GLU A 271 -0.42 11.92 15.42
N ALA A 272 -0.56 10.60 15.48
CA ALA A 272 -1.85 9.95 15.64
C ALA A 272 -2.39 10.09 17.07
N GLN A 273 -1.52 10.06 18.08
CA GLN A 273 -1.88 10.34 19.47
C GLN A 273 -2.42 11.77 19.58
N PHE A 274 -1.69 12.75 19.03
CA PHE A 274 -2.14 14.13 19.01
C PHE A 274 -3.47 14.32 18.27
N LEU A 275 -3.65 13.64 17.13
CA LEU A 275 -4.90 13.69 16.37
C LEU A 275 -6.07 13.08 17.15
N ALA A 276 -5.89 11.90 17.77
CA ALA A 276 -6.93 11.29 18.60
C ALA A 276 -7.33 12.20 19.76
N ALA A 277 -6.34 12.80 20.44
CA ALA A 277 -6.57 13.78 21.49
C ALA A 277 -7.37 14.99 21.00
N SER A 278 -7.03 15.51 19.82
CA SER A 278 -7.72 16.64 19.18
C SER A 278 -9.18 16.31 18.84
N ILE A 279 -9.44 15.09 18.39
CA ILE A 279 -10.81 14.65 18.09
C ILE A 279 -11.62 14.53 19.37
N TYR A 280 -11.11 13.90 20.44
CA TYR A 280 -11.82 13.85 21.72
C TYR A 280 -12.04 15.24 22.35
N HIS A 281 -11.13 16.19 22.14
CA HIS A 281 -11.24 17.53 22.71
C HIS A 281 -12.22 18.43 21.95
N TYR A 282 -12.21 18.41 20.61
CA TYR A 282 -12.85 19.44 19.79
C TYR A 282 -13.93 18.93 18.81
N SER A 283 -14.11 17.62 18.68
CA SER A 283 -15.08 17.08 17.73
C SER A 283 -16.51 17.49 18.07
N THR A 284 -17.32 17.70 17.03
CA THR A 284 -18.77 17.88 17.16
C THR A 284 -19.54 16.62 16.76
N GLN A 285 -18.86 15.59 16.22
CA GLN A 285 -19.47 14.31 15.81
C GLN A 285 -19.10 13.15 16.74
N VAL A 286 -18.08 13.34 17.59
CA VAL A 286 -17.68 12.43 18.65
C VAL A 286 -17.96 13.15 19.96
N GLU A 287 -18.57 12.43 20.91
CA GLU A 287 -18.79 12.95 22.26
C GLU A 287 -17.46 13.39 22.88
N GLN A 288 -17.47 14.58 23.50
CA GLN A 288 -16.28 15.13 24.10
C GLN A 288 -15.85 14.27 25.30
N ASP A 289 -14.59 13.86 25.32
CA ASP A 289 -14.01 13.07 26.41
C ASP A 289 -12.68 13.68 26.81
N LEU A 290 -12.72 14.54 27.83
CA LEU A 290 -11.55 15.28 28.29
C LEU A 290 -10.48 14.37 28.89
N GLU A 291 -10.85 13.26 29.52
CA GLU A 291 -9.91 12.31 30.09
C GLU A 291 -9.15 11.55 28.99
N GLN A 292 -9.84 11.13 27.92
CA GLN A 292 -9.18 10.54 26.75
C GLN A 292 -8.34 11.57 25.99
N ALA A 293 -8.82 12.81 25.84
CA ALA A 293 -8.03 13.89 25.25
C ALA A 293 -6.73 14.11 26.03
N ARG A 294 -6.82 14.23 27.36
CA ARG A 294 -5.69 14.38 28.27
C ARG A 294 -4.69 13.23 28.14
N TYR A 295 -5.17 11.99 28.17
CA TYR A 295 -4.35 10.79 28.05
C TYR A 295 -3.49 10.82 26.78
N TRP A 296 -4.12 11.10 25.63
CA TRP A 296 -3.43 11.09 24.35
C TRP A 296 -2.54 12.32 24.13
N TYR A 297 -2.92 13.50 24.64
CA TYR A 297 -2.03 14.68 24.65
C TYR A 297 -0.79 14.45 25.51
N ASP A 298 -0.93 13.87 26.71
CA ASP A 298 0.21 13.52 27.58
C ASP A 298 1.17 12.54 26.89
N LYS A 299 0.64 11.50 26.25
CA LYS A 299 1.45 10.55 25.45
C LYS A 299 2.19 11.26 24.31
N ALA A 300 1.52 12.14 23.57
CA ALA A 300 2.14 12.88 22.48
C ALA A 300 3.22 13.87 22.98
N PHE A 301 2.94 14.57 24.08
CA PHE A 301 3.85 15.51 24.72
C PHE A 301 5.13 14.83 25.22
N LYS A 302 5.00 13.68 25.90
CA LYS A 302 6.15 12.88 26.37
C LYS A 302 7.05 12.41 25.22
N GLN A 303 6.53 12.34 24.01
CA GLN A 303 7.28 12.02 22.78
C GLN A 303 7.79 13.26 22.03
N GLY A 304 7.63 14.46 22.61
CA GLY A 304 8.15 15.71 22.07
C GLY A 304 7.22 16.45 21.11
N HIS A 305 5.91 16.15 21.08
CA HIS A 305 4.96 16.90 20.25
C HIS A 305 4.79 18.34 20.77
N THR A 306 5.21 19.32 19.99
CA THR A 306 5.33 20.72 20.42
C THR A 306 4.01 21.37 20.81
N SER A 307 2.92 21.09 20.09
CA SER A 307 1.61 21.67 20.41
C SER A 307 0.88 20.94 21.55
N ALA A 308 1.31 19.72 21.91
CA ALA A 308 0.57 18.88 22.84
C ALA A 308 0.60 19.44 24.27
N GLU A 309 1.71 20.06 24.68
CA GLU A 309 1.85 20.66 26.02
C GLU A 309 0.80 21.73 26.29
N SER A 310 0.61 22.65 25.33
CA SER A 310 -0.33 23.76 25.48
C SER A 310 -1.78 23.27 25.56
N LEU A 311 -2.14 22.25 24.79
CA LEU A 311 -3.49 21.67 24.79
C LEU A 311 -3.72 20.77 26.00
N LEU A 312 -2.68 20.07 26.49
CA LEU A 312 -2.74 19.32 27.73
C LEU A 312 -3.08 20.24 28.91
N ARG A 313 -2.41 21.40 29.02
CA ARG A 313 -2.73 22.39 30.06
C ARG A 313 -4.16 22.91 29.98
N GLN A 314 -4.68 23.14 28.77
CA GLN A 314 -6.08 23.56 28.57
C GLN A 314 -7.05 22.47 29.04
N VAL A 315 -6.80 21.21 28.68
CA VAL A 315 -7.62 20.08 29.11
C VAL A 315 -7.55 19.89 30.63
N ASP A 316 -6.37 20.00 31.23
CA ASP A 316 -6.18 19.93 32.70
C ASP A 316 -7.01 21.01 33.42
N ALA A 317 -7.02 22.24 32.89
CA ALA A 317 -7.83 23.33 33.44
C ALA A 317 -9.34 23.05 33.30
N ASN A 318 -9.79 22.61 32.12
CA ASN A 318 -11.21 22.27 31.89
C ASN A 318 -11.70 21.14 32.80
N ILE A 319 -10.86 20.12 33.05
CA ILE A 319 -11.20 19.04 33.98
C ILE A 319 -11.29 19.56 35.43
N ALA A 320 -10.38 20.44 35.83
CA ALA A 320 -10.41 21.05 37.17
C ALA A 320 -11.66 21.92 37.37
N ASP A 321 -12.06 22.70 36.37
CA ASP A 321 -13.27 23.52 36.41
C ASP A 321 -14.54 22.66 36.49
N ASN A 322 -14.62 21.56 35.71
CA ASN A 322 -15.75 20.63 35.78
C ASN A 322 -15.88 19.98 37.17
N LYS A 323 -14.76 19.64 37.82
CA LYS A 323 -14.76 19.09 39.19
C LYS A 323 -15.22 20.11 40.23
N ASN A 324 -14.87 21.39 40.05
CA ASN A 324 -15.32 22.47 40.92
C ASN A 324 -16.83 22.79 40.75
N THR A 325 -17.46 22.34 39.66
CA THR A 325 -18.92 22.45 39.43
C THR A 325 -19.72 21.21 39.87
N GLU A 326 -19.06 20.09 40.17
CA GLU A 326 -19.67 18.80 40.52
C GLU A 326 -19.38 18.39 41.99
N ASP A 327 -19.49 19.33 42.93
CA ASP A 327 -19.30 19.09 44.39
C ASP A 327 -20.39 18.20 45.05
N ASP A 328 -21.14 17.44 44.25
CA ASP A 328 -22.01 16.35 44.71
C ASP A 328 -21.91 15.22 43.68
N TYR A 329 -21.00 14.27 43.89
CA TYR A 329 -21.06 12.83 43.57
C TYR A 329 -19.64 12.22 43.48
N GLN A 330 -19.52 10.98 43.94
CA GLN A 330 -18.29 10.31 44.35
C GLN A 330 -17.18 10.25 43.28
N THR A 331 -15.95 10.34 43.78
CA THR A 331 -14.69 10.03 43.09
C THR A 331 -14.77 8.72 42.30
N VAL A 332 -14.82 8.81 40.98
CA VAL A 332 -14.68 7.68 40.07
C VAL A 332 -13.18 7.38 39.88
N GLU A 333 -12.80 6.13 40.14
CA GLU A 333 -11.44 5.61 39.91
C GLU A 333 -10.98 5.82 38.45
N ILE A 334 -9.74 6.27 38.32
CA ILE A 334 -9.06 6.61 37.08
C ILE A 334 -8.80 5.30 36.28
N SER A 335 -9.58 5.08 35.23
CA SER A 335 -9.45 3.92 34.34
C SER A 335 -8.21 4.03 33.44
N GLU A 336 -7.18 3.24 33.74
CA GLU A 336 -6.01 3.03 32.88
C GLU A 336 -6.41 2.43 31.51
N LYS A 337 -5.89 3.04 30.44
CA LYS A 337 -6.12 2.76 28.99
C LYS A 337 -7.45 3.27 28.41
N PRO A 338 -7.47 3.69 27.12
CA PRO A 338 -8.72 3.77 26.37
C PRO A 338 -9.43 2.46 26.61
N SER A 339 -10.67 2.49 27.10
CA SER A 339 -11.37 1.26 27.42
C SER A 339 -11.26 0.35 26.20
N VAL A 340 -10.60 -0.79 26.38
CA VAL A 340 -10.51 -1.84 25.37
C VAL A 340 -11.93 -2.15 24.86
N LYS A 341 -12.94 -1.88 25.69
CA LYS A 341 -14.38 -1.84 25.42
C LYS A 341 -14.88 -0.84 24.35
N LEU A 342 -14.32 0.36 24.17
CA LEU A 342 -14.72 1.28 23.07
C LEU A 342 -14.11 0.81 21.75
N ILE A 343 -12.84 0.41 21.77
CA ILE A 343 -12.14 -0.15 20.61
C ILE A 343 -12.78 -1.48 20.23
N GLU A 344 -13.04 -2.36 21.21
CA GLU A 344 -13.85 -3.57 21.04
C GLU A 344 -15.26 -3.21 20.60
N ASN A 345 -16.04 -2.31 21.20
CA ASN A 345 -17.39 -1.96 20.67
C ASN A 345 -17.36 -1.42 19.24
N LEU A 346 -16.33 -0.66 18.86
CA LEU A 346 -16.13 -0.15 17.50
C LEU A 346 -15.67 -1.26 16.53
N LEU A 347 -15.00 -2.30 17.02
CA LEU A 347 -14.47 -3.46 16.26
C LEU A 347 -15.36 -4.73 16.33
N SER A 348 -16.23 -4.84 17.35
CA SER A 348 -17.02 -6.02 17.76
C SER A 348 -18.48 -5.90 17.37
N LYS A 349 -18.92 -4.72 16.92
CA LYS A 349 -20.02 -4.69 15.97
C LYS A 349 -19.58 -5.54 14.78
N PRO A 350 -20.28 -6.66 14.47
CA PRO A 350 -20.20 -7.15 13.11
C PRO A 350 -20.45 -5.94 12.22
N LEU A 351 -19.80 -5.85 11.07
CA LEU A 351 -20.46 -5.19 9.94
C LEU A 351 -21.82 -5.88 9.87
N GLU A 352 -22.86 -5.28 10.47
CA GLU A 352 -24.21 -5.77 10.36
C GLU A 352 -24.37 -6.04 8.88
N LYS A 353 -24.59 -7.31 8.53
CA LYS A 353 -25.04 -7.62 7.18
C LYS A 353 -26.25 -6.72 7.04
N PRO A 354 -26.24 -5.73 6.12
CA PRO A 354 -27.39 -4.89 5.96
C PRO A 354 -28.51 -5.86 5.61
N ILE A 355 -29.56 -5.86 6.42
CA ILE A 355 -30.83 -6.42 5.98
C ILE A 355 -31.12 -5.66 4.69
N ILE A 356 -31.16 -6.40 3.58
CA ILE A 356 -31.38 -5.88 2.23
C ILE A 356 -32.80 -5.32 2.19
N THR A 357 -32.96 -4.05 2.58
CA THR A 357 -34.19 -3.27 2.34
C THR A 357 -33.95 -1.77 2.23
N THR A 358 -32.72 -1.25 2.37
CA THR A 358 -32.43 0.20 2.29
C THR A 358 -31.21 0.51 1.42
N ILE A 359 -31.23 1.71 0.82
CA ILE A 359 -30.36 2.20 -0.27
C ILE A 359 -28.87 2.02 0.06
N PRO A 360 -28.03 1.49 -0.87
CA PRO A 360 -26.66 1.17 -0.57
C PRO A 360 -25.78 2.42 -0.32
N ASN A 361 -25.02 2.41 0.78
CA ASN A 361 -24.08 3.47 1.13
C ASN A 361 -22.69 3.28 0.45
N VAL A 362 -21.81 4.28 0.56
CA VAL A 362 -20.48 4.28 -0.08
C VAL A 362 -19.62 3.06 0.33
N LYS A 363 -19.81 2.54 1.55
CA LYS A 363 -19.10 1.35 2.06
C LYS A 363 -19.61 0.05 1.41
N GLU A 364 -20.91 -0.03 1.13
CA GLU A 364 -21.54 -1.15 0.43
C GLU A 364 -21.22 -1.15 -1.06
N ILE A 365 -21.19 0.04 -1.69
CA ILE A 365 -20.68 0.21 -3.06
C ILE A 365 -19.23 -0.26 -3.15
N LYS A 366 -18.40 0.09 -2.15
CA LYS A 366 -17.00 -0.31 -2.06
C LYS A 366 -16.79 -1.81 -1.84
N ARG A 367 -17.62 -2.46 -1.03
CA ARG A 367 -17.59 -3.92 -0.86
C ARG A 367 -17.97 -4.64 -2.16
N SER A 368 -18.96 -4.11 -2.87
CA SER A 368 -19.39 -4.64 -4.17
C SER A 368 -18.32 -4.46 -5.27
N LEU A 369 -17.50 -3.41 -5.18
CA LEU A 369 -16.37 -3.11 -6.07
C LEU A 369 -15.20 -4.10 -5.92
N LEU A 370 -15.04 -4.72 -4.75
CA LEU A 370 -13.96 -5.68 -4.46
C LEU A 370 -14.27 -7.09 -4.98
N ASP A 371 -15.54 -7.47 -5.08
CA ASP A 371 -15.93 -8.87 -5.33
C ASP A 371 -16.20 -9.20 -6.82
N ASN A 372 -16.34 -8.21 -7.71
CA ASN A 372 -16.56 -8.38 -9.17
C ASN A 372 -17.65 -9.42 -9.54
N THR A 373 -18.81 -9.37 -8.88
CA THR A 373 -19.92 -10.36 -9.01
C THR A 373 -21.27 -9.72 -9.41
N GLU A 374 -22.26 -10.57 -9.69
CA GLU A 374 -23.70 -10.27 -9.94
C GLU A 374 -24.33 -9.27 -8.94
N ALA A 375 -23.79 -9.15 -7.72
CA ALA A 375 -24.21 -8.18 -6.71
C ALA A 375 -23.94 -6.72 -7.12
N LEU A 376 -22.91 -6.48 -7.95
CA LEU A 376 -22.54 -5.17 -8.50
C LEU A 376 -23.63 -4.61 -9.41
N ASP A 377 -24.18 -5.45 -10.28
CA ASP A 377 -25.29 -5.11 -11.16
C ASP A 377 -26.56 -4.79 -10.35
N LYS A 378 -26.81 -5.51 -9.26
CA LYS A 378 -27.97 -5.26 -8.40
C LYS A 378 -27.86 -3.93 -7.65
N ASN A 379 -26.67 -3.58 -7.15
CA ASN A 379 -26.43 -2.32 -6.42
C ASN A 379 -26.49 -1.09 -7.35
N ILE A 380 -25.95 -1.19 -8.56
CA ILE A 380 -26.08 -0.13 -9.57
C ILE A 380 -27.52 0.03 -10.04
N LYS A 381 -28.26 -1.07 -10.20
CA LYS A 381 -29.71 -1.01 -10.49
C LYS A 381 -30.48 -0.33 -9.36
N ALA A 382 -30.20 -0.67 -8.10
CA ALA A 382 -30.85 -0.05 -6.94
C ALA A 382 -30.51 1.46 -6.81
N LEU A 383 -29.24 1.84 -7.03
CA LEU A 383 -28.82 3.24 -7.06
C LEU A 383 -29.48 4.01 -8.20
N THR A 384 -29.59 3.40 -9.37
CA THR A 384 -30.28 3.98 -10.54
C THR A 384 -31.75 4.22 -10.25
N LEU A 385 -32.45 3.21 -9.72
CA LEU A 385 -33.85 3.31 -9.34
C LEU A 385 -34.07 4.40 -8.26
N SER A 386 -33.21 4.48 -7.25
CA SER A 386 -33.32 5.50 -6.20
C SER A 386 -33.08 6.92 -6.74
N ALA A 387 -32.15 7.07 -7.68
CA ALA A 387 -31.92 8.34 -8.36
C ALA A 387 -33.11 8.77 -9.24
N GLU A 388 -33.75 7.80 -9.91
CA GLU A 388 -34.98 7.99 -10.69
C GLU A 388 -36.17 8.36 -9.81
N GLN A 389 -36.27 7.79 -8.62
CA GLN A 389 -37.27 8.11 -7.59
C GLN A 389 -37.04 9.48 -6.92
N GLY A 390 -35.98 10.21 -7.30
CA GLY A 390 -35.78 11.58 -6.84
C GLY A 390 -34.78 11.74 -5.70
N ASN A 391 -34.19 10.66 -5.16
CA ASN A 391 -33.29 10.77 -4.02
C ASN A 391 -32.04 11.62 -4.38
N PRO A 392 -31.80 12.76 -3.70
CA PRO A 392 -30.75 13.68 -4.10
C PRO A 392 -29.35 13.13 -3.86
N THR A 393 -29.16 12.28 -2.85
CA THR A 393 -27.88 11.61 -2.58
C THR A 393 -27.58 10.54 -3.62
N ALA A 394 -28.57 9.75 -4.02
CA ALA A 394 -28.44 8.78 -5.10
C ALA A 394 -28.13 9.46 -6.43
N GLN A 395 -28.80 10.57 -6.74
CA GLN A 395 -28.52 11.39 -7.91
C GLN A 395 -27.10 11.95 -7.92
N HIS A 396 -26.60 12.45 -6.79
CA HIS A 396 -25.21 12.89 -6.67
C HIS A 396 -24.24 11.74 -6.96
N ASN A 397 -24.42 10.61 -6.28
CA ASN A 397 -23.49 9.49 -6.36
C ASN A 397 -23.49 8.88 -7.76
N LEU A 398 -24.66 8.67 -8.36
CA LEU A 398 -24.79 8.16 -9.73
C LEU A 398 -24.22 9.15 -10.75
N SER A 399 -24.34 10.46 -10.51
CA SER A 399 -23.68 11.46 -11.35
C SER A 399 -22.16 11.29 -11.35
N ILE A 400 -21.54 11.06 -10.19
CA ILE A 400 -20.10 10.88 -10.12
C ILE A 400 -19.68 9.65 -10.92
N LEU A 401 -20.41 8.54 -10.81
CA LEU A 401 -20.14 7.31 -11.56
C LEU A 401 -20.16 7.55 -13.07
N PHE A 402 -21.17 8.26 -13.59
CA PHE A 402 -21.23 8.64 -15.01
C PHE A 402 -20.11 9.59 -15.43
N SER A 403 -19.68 10.51 -14.56
CA SER A 403 -18.61 11.47 -14.85
C SER A 403 -17.24 10.79 -15.00
N ILE A 404 -16.96 9.79 -14.17
CA ILE A 404 -15.65 9.11 -14.14
C ILE A 404 -15.61 7.84 -15.01
N GLY A 405 -16.76 7.33 -15.45
CA GLY A 405 -16.85 6.08 -16.21
C GLY A 405 -16.58 4.83 -15.37
N ALA A 406 -16.85 4.89 -14.06
CA ALA A 406 -16.71 3.75 -13.16
C ALA A 406 -18.06 3.04 -13.06
N LEU A 407 -18.09 1.75 -13.37
CA LEU A 407 -19.26 0.84 -13.29
C LEU A 407 -20.41 1.13 -14.26
N VAL A 408 -20.50 2.35 -14.76
CA VAL A 408 -21.36 2.76 -15.87
C VAL A 408 -20.49 3.41 -16.95
N PRO A 409 -20.81 3.24 -18.25
CA PRO A 409 -20.08 3.92 -19.31
C PRO A 409 -20.05 5.42 -19.05
N LYS A 410 -18.86 6.03 -19.23
CA LYS A 410 -18.68 7.47 -19.02
C LYS A 410 -19.71 8.24 -19.84
N ASN A 411 -20.45 9.12 -19.20
CA ASN A 411 -21.48 9.95 -19.82
C ASN A 411 -21.61 11.28 -19.08
N ASP A 412 -20.82 12.27 -19.52
CA ASP A 412 -20.75 13.58 -18.88
C ASP A 412 -22.12 14.31 -18.89
N THR A 413 -22.93 14.14 -19.93
CA THR A 413 -24.27 14.75 -20.03
C THR A 413 -25.25 14.17 -19.01
N LYS A 414 -25.24 12.84 -18.83
CA LYS A 414 -26.09 12.16 -17.84
C LYS A 414 -25.61 12.45 -16.42
N ALA A 415 -24.29 12.50 -16.21
CA ALA A 415 -23.70 12.98 -14.97
C ALA A 415 -24.20 14.38 -14.64
N PHE A 416 -24.07 15.32 -15.57
CA PHE A 416 -24.49 16.70 -15.38
C PHE A 416 -25.97 16.82 -15.01
N THR A 417 -26.84 16.09 -15.71
CA THR A 417 -28.28 16.10 -15.46
C THR A 417 -28.63 15.62 -14.05
N LEU A 418 -28.00 14.53 -13.60
CA LEU A 418 -28.21 13.98 -12.26
C LEU A 418 -27.65 14.90 -11.18
N MET A 419 -26.47 15.49 -11.42
CA MET A 419 -25.88 16.46 -10.50
C MET A 419 -26.78 17.71 -10.36
N GLN A 420 -27.36 18.17 -11.47
CA GLN A 420 -28.30 19.29 -11.48
C GLN A 420 -29.57 18.98 -10.68
N LYS A 421 -30.15 17.78 -10.84
CA LYS A 421 -31.30 17.35 -10.05
C LYS A 421 -30.99 17.30 -8.55
N SER A 422 -29.82 16.80 -8.17
CA SER A 422 -29.39 16.75 -6.77
C SER A 422 -29.14 18.16 -6.19
N ALA A 423 -28.46 19.03 -6.93
CA ALA A 423 -28.12 20.39 -6.50
C ALA A 423 -29.37 21.27 -6.29
N ARG A 424 -30.39 21.12 -7.14
CA ARG A 424 -31.69 21.82 -7.01
C ARG A 424 -32.45 21.45 -5.74
N GLN A 425 -32.18 20.28 -5.17
CA GLN A 425 -32.75 19.83 -3.90
C GLN A 425 -31.97 20.35 -2.68
N GLY A 426 -31.02 21.27 -2.87
CA GLY A 426 -30.31 21.92 -1.76
C GLY A 426 -29.06 21.20 -1.27
N VAL A 427 -28.64 20.11 -1.93
CA VAL A 427 -27.44 19.37 -1.50
C VAL A 427 -26.18 20.19 -1.81
N ALA A 428 -25.56 20.78 -0.78
CA ALA A 428 -24.40 21.67 -0.90
C ALA A 428 -23.23 21.07 -1.70
N ARG A 429 -22.91 19.78 -1.48
CA ARG A 429 -21.87 19.08 -2.27
C ARG A 429 -22.22 18.97 -3.75
N SER A 430 -23.50 18.79 -4.08
CA SER A 430 -23.96 18.73 -5.47
C SER A 430 -23.91 20.10 -6.13
N GLN A 431 -24.19 21.15 -5.37
CA GLN A 431 -24.04 22.53 -5.84
C GLN A 431 -22.57 22.87 -6.11
N ASN A 432 -21.64 22.44 -5.25
CA ASN A 432 -20.19 22.58 -5.49
C ASN A 432 -19.74 21.85 -6.76
N SER A 433 -20.13 20.58 -6.91
CA SER A 433 -19.79 19.78 -8.10
C SER A 433 -20.41 20.38 -9.36
N LEU A 434 -21.67 20.80 -9.30
CA LEU A 434 -22.36 21.43 -10.44
C LEU A 434 -21.72 22.76 -10.83
N ALA A 435 -21.26 23.56 -9.85
CA ALA A 435 -20.50 24.78 -10.10
C ALA A 435 -19.25 24.48 -10.93
N MET A 436 -18.49 23.44 -10.56
CA MET A 436 -17.29 23.04 -11.28
C MET A 436 -17.60 22.43 -12.65
N MET A 437 -18.71 21.70 -12.80
CA MET A 437 -19.15 21.19 -14.11
C MET A 437 -19.50 22.34 -15.07
N TYR A 438 -20.20 23.37 -14.59
CA TYR A 438 -20.44 24.59 -15.38
C TYR A 438 -19.15 25.38 -15.67
N PHE A 439 -18.21 25.43 -14.73
CA PHE A 439 -16.94 26.13 -14.93
C PHE A 439 -16.07 25.44 -15.99
N LYS A 440 -15.97 24.10 -15.93
CA LYS A 440 -15.13 23.29 -16.82
C LYS A 440 -15.82 22.83 -18.11
N GLY A 441 -17.13 23.06 -18.25
CA GLY A 441 -17.90 22.58 -19.39
C GLY A 441 -18.07 21.05 -19.43
N ILE A 442 -18.21 20.41 -18.27
CA ILE A 442 -18.37 18.95 -18.16
C ILE A 442 -19.86 18.61 -18.32
N GLY A 443 -20.23 18.00 -19.44
CA GLY A 443 -21.61 17.59 -19.72
C GLY A 443 -22.57 18.73 -20.06
N VAL A 444 -22.06 19.96 -20.12
CA VAL A 444 -22.79 21.18 -20.48
C VAL A 444 -21.80 22.17 -21.09
N LYS A 445 -22.27 23.12 -21.90
CA LYS A 445 -21.43 24.26 -22.30
C LYS A 445 -20.98 25.04 -21.05
N ALA A 446 -19.71 25.42 -21.01
CA ALA A 446 -19.18 26.21 -19.92
C ALA A 446 -20.00 27.50 -19.73
N ASN A 447 -20.36 27.80 -18.47
CA ASN A 447 -21.20 28.94 -18.11
C ASN A 447 -20.78 29.48 -16.74
N TYR A 448 -19.98 30.54 -16.75
CA TYR A 448 -19.41 31.15 -15.54
C TYR A 448 -20.47 31.71 -14.59
N GLN A 449 -21.56 32.29 -15.11
CA GLN A 449 -22.64 32.81 -14.28
C GLN A 449 -23.34 31.68 -13.51
N SER A 450 -23.58 30.55 -14.16
CA SER A 450 -24.15 29.36 -13.53
C SER A 450 -23.18 28.74 -12.53
N ALA A 451 -21.88 28.69 -12.87
CA ALA A 451 -20.83 28.22 -11.97
C ALA A 451 -20.79 29.05 -10.67
N TYR A 452 -20.78 30.38 -10.81
CA TYR A 452 -20.81 31.31 -9.69
C TYR A 452 -22.08 31.16 -8.85
N PHE A 453 -23.25 31.07 -9.48
CA PHE A 453 -24.54 30.90 -8.80
C PHE A 453 -24.55 29.68 -7.88
N TRP A 454 -24.09 28.52 -8.37
CA TRP A 454 -24.11 27.29 -7.59
C TRP A 454 -23.05 27.27 -6.49
N ALA A 455 -21.86 27.82 -6.74
CA ALA A 455 -20.84 28.01 -5.70
C ALA A 455 -21.33 28.95 -4.59
N ALA A 456 -21.98 30.06 -4.96
CA ALA A 456 -22.56 30.99 -4.01
C ALA A 456 -23.72 30.39 -3.21
N SER A 457 -24.54 29.55 -3.84
CA SER A 457 -25.66 28.85 -3.18
C SER A 457 -25.17 27.92 -2.07
N SER A 458 -24.08 27.18 -2.32
CA SER A 458 -23.44 26.32 -1.31
C SER A 458 -22.74 27.15 -0.22
N ALA A 459 -22.03 28.22 -0.61
CA ALA A 459 -21.36 29.11 0.34
C ALA A 459 -22.34 29.79 1.32
N LYS A 460 -23.53 30.19 0.83
CA LYS A 460 -24.62 30.76 1.66
C LYS A 460 -25.16 29.80 2.71
N GLN A 461 -25.05 28.50 2.48
CA GLN A 461 -25.41 27.45 3.46
C GLN A 461 -24.28 27.20 4.49
N GLY A 462 -23.21 28.02 4.50
CA GLY A 462 -22.08 27.85 5.39
C GLY A 462 -21.02 26.85 4.92
N ASN A 463 -21.18 26.25 3.72
CA ASN A 463 -20.24 25.27 3.20
C ASN A 463 -18.89 25.91 2.83
N GLN A 464 -17.81 25.46 3.49
CA GLN A 464 -16.48 26.03 3.31
C GLN A 464 -15.88 25.75 1.93
N GLU A 465 -16.20 24.62 1.32
CA GLU A 465 -15.76 24.29 -0.03
C GLU A 465 -16.45 25.18 -1.08
N GLY A 466 -17.73 25.48 -0.89
CA GLY A 466 -18.46 26.48 -1.68
C GLY A 466 -17.80 27.85 -1.64
N LYS A 467 -17.33 28.31 -0.47
CA LYS A 467 -16.58 29.57 -0.32
C LYS A 467 -15.26 29.57 -1.11
N LYS A 468 -14.52 28.46 -1.09
CA LYS A 468 -13.27 28.32 -1.85
C LYS A 468 -13.52 28.30 -3.35
N ILE A 469 -14.49 27.52 -3.82
CA ILE A 469 -14.87 27.45 -5.23
C ILE A 469 -15.34 28.83 -5.71
N LEU A 470 -16.13 29.54 -4.91
CA LEU A 470 -16.58 30.90 -5.21
C LEU A 470 -15.39 31.87 -5.35
N SER A 471 -14.43 31.82 -4.42
CA SER A 471 -13.20 32.61 -4.49
C SER A 471 -12.37 32.30 -5.74
N TYR A 472 -12.28 31.01 -6.10
CA TYR A 472 -11.57 30.56 -7.31
C TYR A 472 -12.26 31.06 -8.60
N ILE A 473 -13.57 30.85 -8.75
CA ILE A 473 -14.33 31.26 -9.94
C ILE A 473 -14.32 32.78 -10.11
N SER A 474 -14.33 33.54 -9.01
CA SER A 474 -14.32 35.01 -9.02
C SER A 474 -13.06 35.62 -9.65
N LYS A 475 -11.99 34.83 -9.83
CA LYS A 475 -10.75 35.27 -10.51
C LYS A 475 -10.86 35.23 -12.04
N TYR A 476 -11.88 34.59 -12.58
CA TYR A 476 -12.10 34.39 -14.03
C TYR A 476 -13.28 35.24 -14.53
N LYS A 477 -13.57 36.34 -13.84
CA LYS A 477 -14.70 37.23 -14.07
C LYS A 477 -14.43 38.25 -15.17
#